data_AF-A0A7K3RXN7-F1
#
_entry.id   AF-A0A7K3RXN7-F1
#
_cell.length_a   1.000
_cell.length_b   1.000
_cell.length_c   1.000
_cell.angle_alpha   90.00
_cell.angle_beta   90.00
_cell.angle_gamma   90.00
#
_symmetry.space_group_name_H-M   'P 1'
#
loop_
_entity.id
_entity.type
_entity.pdbx_description
1 polymer ?
#
loop_
_entity_poly.entity_id
_entity_poly.type
_entity_poly.pdbx_seq_one_letter_code
_entity_poly.pdbx_strand_id
1 'polypeptide(L)'
;ALVDEVRAVRPAARISLLCHSYGSVICARSAPGTSADALVLYGSPGVAVEDARSLRTGARVWAGRGGDDWIAHVPHVRVRVPFVATVGFGTDPVAEEFGAEVFDAGDGGHSDYLLRGSRSLTNLARIVAGAEPLGASR
;
A
#
# COMPACT_ATOMS: atom_id res chain seq x y z
N ALA A 1 9.20 4.93 16.25
CA ALA A 1 10.45 4.37 16.82
C ALA A 1 11.47 4.11 15.70
N LEU A 2 11.47 2.97 15.00
CA LEU A 2 12.48 2.68 13.97
C LEU A 2 12.58 3.75 12.87
N VAL A 3 11.45 4.14 12.27
CA VAL A 3 11.45 5.14 11.18
C VAL A 3 11.99 6.49 11.65
N ASP A 4 11.64 6.89 12.88
CA ASP A 4 12.10 8.15 13.48
C ASP A 4 13.59 8.11 13.81
N GLU A 5 14.10 6.96 14.27
CA GLU A 5 15.53 6.74 14.49
C GLU A 5 16.31 6.82 13.17
N VAL A 6 15.80 6.19 12.11
CA VAL A 6 16.40 6.29 10.77
C VAL A 6 16.41 7.74 10.30
N ARG A 7 15.32 8.49 10.48
CA ARG A 7 15.24 9.91 10.13
C ARG A 7 16.23 10.74 10.94
N ALA A 8 16.39 10.46 12.23
CA ALA A 8 17.34 11.18 13.08
C ALA A 8 18.80 10.98 12.63
N VAL A 9 19.17 9.76 12.21
CA VAL A 9 20.53 9.46 11.71
C VAL A 9 20.72 9.91 10.26
N ARG A 10 19.65 9.93 9.45
CA ARG A 10 19.69 10.31 8.03
C ARG A 10 18.59 11.34 7.70
N PRO A 11 18.74 12.61 8.12
CA PRO A 11 17.69 13.62 7.96
C PRO A 11 17.28 13.88 6.51
N ALA A 12 18.23 13.75 5.58
CA ALA A 12 18.00 13.95 4.15
C ALA A 12 17.55 12.68 3.40
N ALA A 13 17.49 11.52 4.06
CA ALA A 13 17.04 10.29 3.40
C ALA A 13 15.53 10.34 3.20
N ARG A 14 15.09 9.94 2.01
CA ARG A 14 13.69 9.61 1.75
C ARG A 14 13.39 8.24 2.33
N ILE A 15 12.35 8.13 3.15
CA ILE A 15 11.93 6.88 3.79
C ILE A 15 10.59 6.46 3.22
N SER A 16 10.55 5.29 2.59
CA SER A 16 9.33 4.70 2.04
C SER A 16 9.02 3.39 2.75
N LEU A 17 7.77 3.18 3.14
CA LEU A 17 7.28 1.92 3.68
C LEU A 17 6.61 1.13 2.56
N LEU A 18 7.23 0.01 2.17
CA LEU A 18 6.70 -0.92 1.18
C LEU A 18 5.94 -2.04 1.91
N CYS A 19 4.63 -2.10 1.74
CA CYS A 19 3.75 -2.91 2.56
C CYS A 19 2.90 -3.85 1.70
N HIS A 20 3.35 -5.11 1.63
CA HIS A 20 2.72 -6.17 0.85
C HIS A 20 1.66 -6.93 1.65
N SER A 21 0.55 -7.30 1.00
CA SER A 21 -0.44 -8.21 1.58
C SER A 21 -0.90 -7.75 2.97
N TYR A 22 -0.98 -8.62 3.96
CA TYR A 22 -1.32 -8.24 5.34
C TYR A 22 -0.37 -7.17 5.95
N GLY A 23 0.85 -7.04 5.43
CA GLY A 23 1.76 -5.95 5.80
C GLY A 23 1.17 -4.57 5.52
N SER A 24 0.28 -4.43 4.53
CA SER A 24 -0.46 -3.19 4.27
C SER A 24 -1.29 -2.76 5.48
N VAL A 25 -1.96 -3.71 6.15
CA VAL A 25 -2.77 -3.47 7.36
C VAL A 25 -1.88 -3.04 8.51
N ILE A 26 -0.72 -3.67 8.67
CA ILE A 26 0.24 -3.33 9.73
C ILE A 26 0.77 -1.92 9.52
N CYS A 27 1.23 -1.59 8.32
CA CYS A 27 1.73 -0.25 8.03
C CYS A 27 0.65 0.82 8.20
N ALA A 28 -0.58 0.56 7.75
CA ALA A 28 -1.70 1.47 7.91
C ALA A 28 -2.02 1.76 9.40
N ARG A 29 -1.97 0.73 10.26
CA ARG A 29 -2.13 0.91 11.71
C ARG A 29 -1.02 1.76 12.34
N SER A 30 0.19 1.71 11.78
CA SER A 30 1.33 2.51 12.23
C SER A 30 1.41 3.90 11.56
N ALA A 31 0.58 4.18 10.55
CA ALA A 31 0.67 5.38 9.72
C ALA A 31 0.49 6.72 10.48
N PRO A 32 -0.33 6.85 11.53
CA PRO A 32 -0.45 8.12 12.26
C PRO A 32 0.82 8.57 12.98
N GLY A 33 1.72 7.64 13.29
CA GLY A 33 2.93 7.90 14.08
C GLY A 33 4.23 7.73 13.29
N THR A 34 4.18 7.54 11.98
CA THR A 34 5.37 7.37 11.15
C THR A 34 5.81 8.69 10.52
N SER A 35 7.12 8.95 10.53
CA SER A 35 7.74 10.06 9.80
C SER A 35 8.14 9.71 8.36
N ALA A 36 7.62 8.61 7.81
CA ALA A 36 7.87 8.19 6.44
C ALA A 36 7.33 9.19 5.40
N ASP A 37 8.00 9.29 4.26
CA ASP A 37 7.62 10.17 3.14
C ASP A 37 6.58 9.52 2.22
N ALA A 38 6.60 8.18 2.14
CA ALA A 38 5.67 7.41 1.33
C ALA A 38 5.24 6.12 2.03
N LEU A 39 3.98 5.76 1.86
CA LEU A 39 3.38 4.51 2.27
C LEU A 39 2.84 3.82 1.01
N VAL A 40 3.42 2.68 0.64
CA VAL A 40 3.09 1.96 -0.60
C VAL A 40 2.40 0.65 -0.24
N LEU A 41 1.11 0.58 -0.51
CA LEU A 41 0.22 -0.55 -0.19
C LEU A 41 0.06 -1.39 -1.45
N TYR A 42 0.53 -2.63 -1.48
CA TYR A 42 0.43 -3.46 -2.69
C TYR A 42 0.04 -4.90 -2.41
N GLY A 43 -0.75 -5.48 -3.32
CA GLY A 43 -1.44 -6.76 -3.06
C GLY A 43 -2.27 -6.72 -1.79
N SER A 44 -2.88 -5.58 -1.47
CA SER A 44 -3.55 -5.36 -0.19
C SER A 44 -4.92 -6.02 -0.16
N PRO A 45 -5.32 -6.67 0.95
CA PRO A 45 -6.71 -7.07 1.15
C PRO A 45 -7.64 -5.90 1.53
N GLY A 46 -7.07 -4.72 1.79
CA GLY A 46 -7.68 -3.60 2.51
C GLY A 46 -6.80 -3.18 3.69
N VAL A 47 -7.07 -2.02 4.30
CA VAL A 47 -6.25 -1.46 5.41
C VAL A 47 -7.05 -1.02 6.65
N ALA A 48 -8.29 -1.50 6.75
CA ALA A 48 -9.24 -1.33 7.84
C ALA A 48 -9.67 0.12 8.12
N VAL A 49 -9.53 1.00 7.12
CA VAL A 49 -10.05 2.37 7.08
C VAL A 49 -10.82 2.61 5.77
N GLU A 50 -11.69 3.62 5.75
CA GLU A 50 -12.55 3.92 4.60
C GLU A 50 -11.79 4.64 3.47
N ASP A 51 -10.87 5.54 3.82
CA ASP A 51 -10.10 6.35 2.88
C ASP A 51 -8.66 6.64 3.37
N ALA A 52 -7.81 7.11 2.48
CA ALA A 52 -6.41 7.43 2.75
C ALA A 52 -6.25 8.54 3.81
N ARG A 53 -7.20 9.49 3.89
CA ARG A 53 -7.20 10.56 4.91
C ARG A 53 -7.36 9.98 6.32
N SER A 54 -8.12 8.89 6.45
CA SER A 54 -8.36 8.19 7.71
C SER A 54 -7.10 7.50 8.27
N LEU A 55 -6.06 7.31 7.46
CA LEU A 55 -4.73 6.87 7.92
C LEU A 55 -4.02 7.92 8.78
N ARG A 56 -4.47 9.19 8.73
CA ARG A 56 -3.91 10.32 9.51
C ARG A 56 -2.39 10.44 9.41
N THR A 57 -1.86 10.22 8.21
CA THR A 57 -0.42 10.29 7.92
C THR A 57 -0.09 11.48 7.03
N GLY A 58 1.12 12.01 7.17
CA GLY A 58 1.68 12.99 6.23
C GLY A 58 2.37 12.34 5.03
N ALA A 59 2.53 11.01 5.01
CA ALA A 59 3.12 10.28 3.90
C ALA A 59 2.23 10.32 2.66
N ARG A 60 2.83 10.36 1.47
CA ARG A 60 2.09 10.07 0.23
C ARG A 60 1.67 8.61 0.22
N VAL A 61 0.40 8.35 -0.07
CA VAL A 61 -0.16 7.00 -0.05
C VAL A 61 -0.27 6.50 -1.48
N TRP A 62 0.43 5.42 -1.77
CA TRP A 62 0.42 4.75 -3.08
C TRP A 62 -0.27 3.40 -2.96
N ALA A 63 -0.95 2.98 -4.02
CA ALA A 63 -1.58 1.66 -4.09
C ALA A 63 -1.34 0.97 -5.43
N GLY A 64 -1.17 -0.35 -5.41
CA GLY A 64 -1.06 -1.15 -6.63
C GLY A 64 -1.46 -2.60 -6.41
N ARG A 65 -2.17 -3.18 -7.38
CA ARG A 65 -2.56 -4.59 -7.37
C ARG A 65 -2.27 -5.20 -8.73
N GLY A 66 -1.67 -6.38 -8.73
CA GLY A 66 -1.43 -7.15 -9.94
C GLY A 66 -2.74 -7.67 -10.53
N GLY A 67 -2.86 -7.68 -11.86
CA GLY A 67 -4.07 -8.10 -12.58
C GLY A 67 -4.55 -9.50 -12.19
N ASP A 68 -3.63 -10.45 -12.03
CA ASP A 68 -3.93 -11.83 -11.63
C ASP A 68 -3.85 -12.07 -10.11
N ASP A 69 -3.80 -11.01 -9.30
CA ASP A 69 -3.75 -11.15 -7.84
C ASP A 69 -5.12 -11.60 -7.29
N TRP A 70 -5.15 -12.83 -6.77
CA TRP A 70 -6.33 -13.43 -6.12
C TRP A 70 -6.88 -12.57 -4.98
N ILE A 71 -6.09 -11.68 -4.38
CA ILE A 71 -6.53 -10.80 -3.29
C ILE A 71 -7.72 -9.90 -3.69
N ALA A 72 -7.92 -9.67 -4.99
CA ALA A 72 -9.11 -8.97 -5.51
C ALA A 72 -10.44 -9.66 -5.14
N HIS A 73 -10.38 -10.96 -4.80
CA HIS A 73 -11.55 -11.75 -4.42
C HIS A 73 -11.74 -11.84 -2.90
N VAL A 74 -10.85 -11.24 -2.11
CA VAL A 74 -11.04 -11.12 -0.66
C VAL A 74 -12.08 -10.03 -0.39
N PRO A 75 -13.07 -10.27 0.49
CA PRO A 75 -14.10 -9.25 0.75
C PRO A 75 -13.51 -7.92 1.23
N HIS A 76 -13.58 -6.89 0.39
CA HIS A 76 -13.12 -5.52 0.65
C HIS A 76 -14.16 -4.66 1.41
N VAL A 77 -15.00 -5.29 2.23
CA VAL A 77 -16.06 -4.61 2.98
C VAL A 77 -15.98 -5.00 4.44
N ARG A 78 -15.95 -4.00 5.32
CA ARG A 78 -15.90 -4.19 6.77
C ARG A 78 -17.30 -4.49 7.32
N VAL A 79 -17.69 -5.77 7.37
CA VAL A 79 -18.98 -6.20 7.95
C VAL A 79 -18.78 -6.63 9.39
N ARG A 80 -19.48 -5.97 10.32
CA ARG A 80 -19.55 -6.43 11.71
C ARG A 80 -20.63 -7.50 11.82
N VAL A 81 -20.23 -8.76 11.91
CA VAL A 81 -21.13 -9.88 12.16
C VAL A 81 -21.33 -10.04 13.68
N PRO A 82 -22.53 -10.30 14.18
CA PRO A 82 -22.72 -10.69 15.58
C PRO A 82 -22.00 -12.03 15.84
N PHE A 83 -21.28 -12.15 16.97
CA PHE A 83 -20.59 -13.37 17.43
C PHE A 83 -19.40 -13.89 16.58
N VAL A 84 -19.16 -13.32 15.40
CA VAL A 84 -18.01 -13.63 14.53
C VAL A 84 -17.32 -12.31 14.26
N ALA A 85 -16.02 -12.18 14.54
CA ALA A 85 -15.31 -10.89 14.43
C ALA A 85 -15.51 -10.21 13.06
N THR A 86 -15.22 -8.91 12.99
CA THR A 86 -15.30 -8.09 11.76
C THR A 86 -14.74 -8.82 10.53
N VAL A 87 -15.57 -9.01 9.51
CA VAL A 87 -15.20 -9.61 8.22
C VAL A 87 -14.82 -8.48 7.26
N GLY A 88 -13.71 -8.66 6.54
CA GLY A 88 -13.17 -7.73 5.54
C GLY A 88 -12.30 -6.59 6.07
N PHE A 89 -11.42 -6.09 5.22
CA PHE A 89 -10.35 -5.15 5.57
C PHE A 89 -10.66 -3.71 5.14
N GLY A 90 -11.92 -3.33 5.00
CA GLY A 90 -12.31 -2.00 4.50
C GLY A 90 -11.99 -1.81 3.02
N THR A 91 -12.13 -0.57 2.54
CA THR A 91 -11.99 -0.17 1.14
C THR A 91 -10.68 -0.67 0.53
N ASP A 92 -10.77 -1.19 -0.69
CA ASP A 92 -9.63 -1.61 -1.49
C ASP A 92 -8.73 -0.40 -1.79
N PRO A 93 -7.42 -0.40 -1.46
CA PRO A 93 -6.56 0.75 -1.68
C PRO A 93 -6.41 1.19 -3.14
N VAL A 94 -6.68 0.31 -4.11
CA VAL A 94 -6.68 0.69 -5.54
C VAL A 94 -8.01 1.28 -6.02
N ALA A 95 -9.05 1.29 -5.18
CA ALA A 95 -10.33 1.88 -5.51
C ALA A 95 -10.24 3.41 -5.47
N GLU A 96 -10.98 4.08 -6.36
CA GLU A 96 -10.97 5.55 -6.48
C GLU A 96 -11.41 6.22 -5.17
N GLU A 97 -12.44 5.66 -4.52
CA GLU A 97 -12.96 6.17 -3.25
C GLU A 97 -11.97 6.11 -2.09
N PHE A 98 -10.94 5.26 -2.17
CA PHE A 98 -9.90 5.21 -1.15
C PHE A 98 -8.98 6.44 -1.23
N GLY A 99 -8.73 6.98 -2.43
CA GLY A 99 -7.95 8.19 -2.64
C GLY A 99 -6.43 8.04 -2.49
N ALA A 100 -5.87 6.85 -2.78
CA ALA A 100 -4.43 6.67 -2.95
C ALA A 100 -3.97 7.01 -4.38
N GLU A 101 -2.68 7.30 -4.53
CA GLU A 101 -2.03 7.39 -5.84
C GLU A 101 -1.84 5.97 -6.41
N VAL A 102 -2.66 5.59 -7.39
CA VAL A 102 -2.63 4.24 -7.96
C VAL A 102 -1.49 4.12 -8.98
N PHE A 103 -0.66 3.09 -8.85
CA PHE A 103 0.37 2.74 -9.82
C PHE A 103 0.09 1.40 -10.50
N ASP A 104 0.53 1.29 -11.75
CA ASP A 104 0.43 0.07 -12.53
C ASP A 104 1.38 -1.01 -11.97
N ALA A 105 0.82 -2.09 -11.42
CA ALA A 105 1.58 -3.23 -10.91
C ALA A 105 1.80 -4.34 -11.94
N GLY A 106 1.26 -4.20 -13.16
CA GLY A 106 1.19 -5.24 -14.19
C GLY A 106 0.24 -6.38 -13.82
N ASP A 107 0.37 -7.51 -14.50
CA ASP A 107 -0.59 -8.62 -14.39
C ASP A 107 -0.15 -9.74 -13.43
N GLY A 108 0.96 -9.56 -12.70
CA GLY A 108 1.50 -10.60 -11.82
C GLY A 108 0.55 -11.03 -10.70
N GLY A 109 0.72 -12.26 -10.22
CA GLY A 109 -0.02 -12.80 -9.08
C GLY A 109 0.47 -12.26 -7.74
N HIS A 110 -0.17 -12.71 -6.65
CA HIS A 110 0.05 -12.18 -5.31
C HIS A 110 1.50 -12.21 -4.82
N SER A 111 2.31 -13.17 -5.30
CA SER A 111 3.70 -13.35 -4.90
C SER A 111 4.71 -12.74 -5.89
N ASP A 112 4.24 -12.10 -6.95
CA ASP A 112 5.07 -11.74 -8.12
C ASP A 112 5.59 -10.30 -8.11
N TYR A 113 5.10 -9.46 -7.18
CA TYR A 113 5.38 -8.02 -7.12
C TYR A 113 6.87 -7.67 -7.13
N LEU A 114 7.73 -8.52 -6.55
CA LEU A 114 9.18 -8.29 -6.46
C LEU A 114 10.00 -9.16 -7.44
N LEU A 115 9.35 -9.85 -8.38
CA LEU A 115 10.06 -10.58 -9.42
C LEU A 115 10.88 -9.63 -10.29
N ARG A 116 12.08 -10.08 -10.66
CA ARG A 116 12.97 -9.31 -11.52
C ARG A 116 12.30 -9.01 -12.87
N GLY A 117 12.34 -7.75 -13.28
CA GLY A 117 11.76 -7.31 -14.56
C GLY A 117 10.24 -7.14 -14.51
N SER A 118 9.59 -7.39 -13.37
CA SER A 118 8.17 -7.14 -13.25
C SER A 118 7.85 -5.65 -13.33
N ARG A 119 6.65 -5.36 -13.80
CA ARG A 119 6.11 -4.01 -13.86
C ARG A 119 6.01 -3.39 -12.47
N SER A 120 5.51 -4.15 -11.50
CA SER A 120 5.44 -3.73 -10.10
C SER A 120 6.81 -3.34 -9.53
N LEU A 121 7.83 -4.21 -9.63
CA LEU A 121 9.15 -3.91 -9.07
C LEU A 121 9.73 -2.63 -9.68
N THR A 122 9.53 -2.43 -10.98
CA THR A 122 9.95 -1.22 -11.68
C THR A 122 9.29 0.03 -11.10
N ASN A 123 7.97 0.00 -10.91
CA ASN A 123 7.23 1.15 -10.38
C ASN A 123 7.47 1.39 -8.89
N LEU A 124 7.59 0.33 -8.08
CA LEU A 124 7.99 0.42 -6.68
C LEU A 124 9.37 1.09 -6.54
N ALA A 125 10.34 0.70 -7.36
CA ALA A 125 11.67 1.31 -7.33
C ALA A 125 11.64 2.79 -7.73
N ARG A 126 10.81 3.18 -8.69
CA ARG A 126 10.62 4.58 -9.09
C ARG A 126 10.02 5.41 -7.97
N ILE A 127 8.97 4.92 -7.31
CA ILE A 127 8.34 5.58 -6.16
C ILE A 127 9.37 5.81 -5.05
N VAL A 128 10.14 4.78 -4.68
CA VAL A 128 11.21 4.89 -3.66
C VAL A 128 12.28 5.90 -4.08
N ALA A 129 12.65 5.93 -5.36
CA ALA A 129 13.56 6.92 -5.93
C ALA A 129 12.96 8.34 -6.03
N GLY A 130 11.66 8.51 -5.76
CA GLY A 130 10.95 9.78 -5.86
C GLY A 130 10.66 10.20 -7.30
N ALA A 131 10.62 9.23 -8.21
CA ALA A 131 10.23 9.41 -9.59
C ALA A 131 8.80 8.92 -9.82
N GLU A 132 8.10 9.53 -10.75
CA GLU A 132 6.77 9.09 -11.16
C GLU A 132 6.80 7.65 -11.67
N PRO A 133 5.84 6.79 -11.28
CA PRO A 133 5.64 5.49 -11.90
C PRO A 133 5.46 5.59 -13.42
N LEU A 134 5.78 4.51 -14.11
CA LEU A 134 5.39 4.35 -15.49
C LEU A 134 3.86 4.27 -15.58
N GLY A 135 3.25 5.06 -16.46
CA GLY A 135 1.81 5.05 -16.71
C GLY A 135 1.34 3.76 -17.40
N ALA A 136 0.05 3.45 -17.33
CA ALA A 136 -0.54 2.16 -17.70
C ALA A 136 0.09 1.48 -18.93
N SER A 137 0.44 0.20 -18.77
CA SER A 137 0.82 -0.68 -19.87
C SER A 137 -0.33 -0.73 -20.90
N ARG A 138 -0.03 -0.54 -22.18
CA ARG A 138 -1.00 -0.65 -23.28
C ARG A 138 -1.27 -2.11 -23.63
#